data_AF-I0X794-F1
#
_entry.id   AF-I0X794-F1
#
_cell.length_a   1.000
_cell.length_b   1.000
_cell.length_c   1.000
_cell.angle_alpha   90.00
_cell.angle_beta   90.00
_cell.angle_gamma   90.00
#
_symmetry.space_group_name_H-M   'P 1'
#
loop_
_entity.id
_entity.type
_entity.pdbx_description
1 polymer ?
#
loop_
_entity_poly.entity_id
_entity_poly.type
_entity_poly.pdbx_seq_one_letter_code
_entity_poly.pdbx_strand_id
1 'polypeptide(L)'
;MNNKYLSKATIRENYEAYAEYFAKILQNILTILQEKISLSAQPTYKWRIKRFESYYKKVLKKEADKITVVNSIICLTDMLGIRLICAFLEDINLAISQIKDIFEIKEVEIKGDEKKVSEFGYESIHVLVKIPDECLPEKDERFENLMPLEGELVCEIQIRTILQDAWAEVEHELIYKTEFSPFDMPLRRKLAAINASLSLADITFQEIRDYQKKLQKEVEERRHSFYSMADNLLDEKPKTEKPEAINRVSPFVQGTIDDLLLRAIHAHNEGNLEEAIHIYSKILEAVPDDQKSIISVIRKHRGMAYFSMNNFEAALEDFNISIENDPKAFRTHYYKGIVLAIQKKYDEAIKCFTTSLEINEFQAHTHFRRALAYYEINEYENSMNDLDAAIKLGMKPEECKFLQEKLVKKFGMNM
;
A
#
# COMPACT_ATOMS: atom_id res chain seq x y z
N MET A 1 43.64 -50.75 1.16
CA MET A 1 43.31 -49.32 1.32
C MET A 1 42.78 -48.81 -0.01
N ASN A 2 41.47 -48.97 -0.27
CA ASN A 2 40.82 -48.43 -1.47
C ASN A 2 39.97 -47.22 -1.02
N ASN A 3 40.55 -46.02 -1.06
CA ASN A 3 39.77 -44.79 -0.87
C ASN A 3 38.89 -44.57 -2.10
N LYS A 4 37.62 -44.95 -1.96
CA LYS A 4 36.60 -44.94 -3.01
C LYS A 4 35.96 -43.54 -3.09
N TYR A 5 36.70 -42.55 -3.54
CA TYR A 5 36.13 -41.22 -3.81
C TYR A 5 35.11 -41.32 -4.96
N LEU A 6 33.88 -40.82 -4.78
CA LEU A 6 32.95 -40.65 -5.91
C LEU A 6 33.55 -39.68 -6.92
N SER A 7 33.41 -39.99 -8.21
CA SER A 7 33.86 -39.08 -9.26
C SER A 7 33.00 -37.82 -9.29
N LYS A 8 33.59 -36.66 -9.62
CA LYS A 8 32.85 -35.40 -9.79
C LYS A 8 31.66 -35.57 -10.77
N ALA A 9 31.83 -36.40 -11.81
CA ALA A 9 30.78 -36.70 -12.79
C ALA A 9 29.60 -37.44 -12.16
N THR A 10 29.86 -38.45 -11.32
CA THR A 10 28.81 -39.21 -10.62
C THR A 10 28.03 -38.33 -9.66
N ILE A 11 28.70 -37.47 -8.88
CA ILE A 11 28.02 -36.53 -7.97
C ILE A 11 27.16 -35.53 -8.77
N ARG A 12 27.63 -35.12 -9.95
CA ARG A 12 26.91 -34.23 -10.84
C ARG A 12 25.62 -34.86 -11.36
N GLU A 13 25.69 -36.06 -11.92
CA GLU A 13 24.52 -36.78 -12.44
C GLU A 13 23.47 -36.97 -11.34
N ASN A 14 23.89 -37.36 -10.14
CA ASN A 14 23.00 -37.54 -9.01
C ASN A 14 22.33 -36.23 -8.57
N TYR A 15 23.08 -35.12 -8.53
CA TYR A 15 22.52 -33.81 -8.19
C TYR A 15 21.58 -33.28 -9.27
N GLU A 16 21.93 -33.45 -10.54
CA GLU A 16 21.11 -33.00 -11.67
C GLU A 16 19.82 -33.81 -11.80
N ALA A 17 19.80 -35.08 -11.36
CA ALA A 17 18.58 -35.89 -11.28
C ALA A 17 17.51 -35.28 -10.35
N TYR A 18 17.92 -34.52 -9.34
CA TYR A 18 17.00 -33.83 -8.43
C TYR A 18 16.41 -32.53 -8.99
N ALA A 19 16.80 -32.08 -10.19
CA ALA A 19 16.39 -30.78 -10.71
C ALA A 19 14.87 -30.63 -10.83
N GLU A 20 14.16 -31.63 -11.35
CA GLU A 20 12.69 -31.61 -11.46
C GLU A 20 12.02 -31.67 -10.09
N TYR A 21 12.54 -32.49 -9.18
CA TYR A 21 12.03 -32.64 -7.81
C TYR A 21 12.10 -31.30 -7.05
N PHE A 22 13.26 -30.64 -7.10
CA PHE A 22 13.48 -29.33 -6.49
C PHE A 22 12.63 -28.23 -7.13
N ALA A 23 12.46 -28.24 -8.46
CA ALA A 23 11.61 -27.29 -9.14
C ALA A 23 10.15 -27.42 -8.70
N LYS A 24 9.65 -28.65 -8.52
CA LYS A 24 8.28 -28.89 -8.07
C LYS A 24 8.05 -28.42 -6.63
N ILE A 25 9.00 -28.68 -5.73
CA ILE A 25 8.95 -28.14 -4.36
C ILE A 25 8.85 -26.62 -4.37
N LEU A 26 9.73 -25.95 -5.13
CA LEU A 26 9.75 -24.48 -5.22
C LEU A 26 8.45 -23.91 -5.79
N GLN A 27 7.85 -24.57 -6.78
CA GLN A 27 6.54 -24.19 -7.32
C GLN A 27 5.44 -24.29 -6.27
N ASN A 28 5.40 -25.39 -5.50
CA ASN A 28 4.40 -25.57 -4.46
C ASN A 28 4.54 -24.52 -3.34
N ILE A 29 5.76 -24.25 -2.88
CA ILE A 29 6.03 -23.17 -1.90
C ILE A 29 5.63 -21.82 -2.48
N LEU A 30 5.89 -21.56 -3.76
CA LEU A 30 5.52 -20.32 -4.42
C LEU A 30 4.00 -20.12 -4.47
N THR A 31 3.23 -21.17 -4.76
CA THR A 31 1.76 -21.11 -4.74
C THR A 31 1.25 -20.73 -3.36
N ILE A 32 1.75 -21.37 -2.29
CA ILE A 32 1.37 -21.03 -0.92
C ILE A 32 1.71 -19.57 -0.59
N LEU A 33 2.91 -19.11 -0.97
CA LEU A 33 3.33 -17.73 -0.74
C LEU A 33 2.42 -16.74 -1.48
N GLN A 34 2.04 -17.02 -2.72
CA GLN A 34 1.19 -16.14 -3.54
C GLN A 34 -0.25 -16.08 -3.03
N GLU A 35 -0.78 -17.18 -2.47
CA GLU A 35 -2.14 -17.24 -1.94
C GLU A 35 -2.26 -16.62 -0.55
N LYS A 36 -1.27 -16.83 0.31
CA LYS A 36 -1.36 -16.45 1.73
C LYS A 36 -0.73 -15.10 2.05
N ILE A 37 0.18 -14.58 1.21
CA ILE A 37 0.79 -13.27 1.45
C ILE A 37 -0.12 -12.16 0.93
N SER A 38 -0.54 -11.29 1.83
CA SER A 38 -1.38 -10.12 1.52
C SER A 38 -0.66 -8.85 1.92
N LEU A 39 -0.22 -8.09 0.91
CA LEU A 39 0.50 -6.83 1.05
C LEU A 39 -0.22 -5.72 0.29
N SER A 40 0.13 -4.47 0.61
CA SER A 40 -0.46 -3.28 -0.03
C SER A 40 -0.23 -3.25 -1.55
N ALA A 41 0.93 -3.71 -2.00
CA ALA A 41 1.24 -4.00 -3.39
C ALA A 41 1.69 -5.46 -3.51
N GLN A 42 1.24 -6.14 -4.56
CA GLN A 42 1.59 -7.54 -4.79
C GLN A 42 3.10 -7.70 -5.01
N PRO A 43 3.79 -8.53 -4.21
CA PRO A 43 5.23 -8.71 -4.34
C PRO A 43 5.59 -9.54 -5.57
N THR A 44 6.81 -9.34 -6.08
CA THR A 44 7.35 -10.18 -7.16
C THR A 44 8.15 -11.34 -6.57
N TYR A 45 7.97 -12.53 -7.12
CA TYR A 45 8.68 -13.71 -6.69
C TYR A 45 9.64 -14.19 -7.77
N LYS A 46 10.88 -14.47 -7.39
CA LYS A 46 11.86 -15.18 -8.22
C LYS A 46 12.30 -16.42 -7.46
N TRP A 47 12.58 -17.52 -8.16
CA TRP A 47 13.15 -18.70 -7.53
C TRP A 47 14.39 -19.15 -8.27
N ARG A 48 15.27 -19.85 -7.57
CA ARG A 48 16.50 -20.42 -8.12
C ARG A 48 16.86 -21.71 -7.41
N ILE A 49 17.40 -22.65 -8.18
CA ILE A 49 18.05 -23.84 -7.67
C ILE A 49 19.56 -23.61 -7.79
N LYS A 50 20.31 -23.97 -6.75
CA LYS A 50 21.76 -23.82 -6.75
C LYS A 50 22.39 -24.63 -7.88
N ARG A 51 23.26 -24.01 -8.67
CA ARG A 51 24.00 -24.69 -9.74
C ARG A 51 25.01 -25.69 -9.15
N PHE A 52 25.22 -26.80 -9.85
CA PHE A 52 26.13 -27.88 -9.40
C PHE A 52 27.53 -27.38 -9.03
N GLU A 53 28.15 -26.52 -9.85
CA GLU A 53 29.51 -26.04 -9.56
C GLU A 53 29.58 -25.24 -8.24
N SER A 54 28.55 -24.44 -7.94
CA SER A 54 28.45 -23.70 -6.67
C SER A 54 28.12 -24.60 -5.49
N TYR A 55 27.31 -25.64 -5.70
CA TYR A 55 27.03 -26.68 -4.71
C TYR A 55 28.33 -27.42 -4.36
N TYR A 56 28.99 -28.00 -5.36
CA TYR A 56 30.20 -28.80 -5.21
C TYR A 56 31.32 -28.04 -4.50
N LYS A 57 31.57 -26.77 -4.89
CA LYS A 57 32.55 -25.91 -4.21
C LYS A 57 32.23 -25.69 -2.74
N LYS A 58 30.94 -25.56 -2.37
CA LYS A 58 30.51 -25.33 -0.99
C LYS A 58 30.59 -26.60 -0.15
N VAL A 59 30.22 -27.75 -0.72
CA VAL A 59 30.41 -29.07 -0.08
C VAL A 59 31.89 -29.34 0.19
N LEU A 60 32.77 -29.12 -0.79
CA LEU A 60 34.23 -29.25 -0.60
C LEU A 60 34.79 -28.34 0.49
N LYS A 61 34.19 -27.17 0.73
CA LYS A 61 34.66 -26.24 1.76
C LYS A 61 34.18 -26.58 3.16
N LYS A 62 32.95 -27.08 3.31
CA LYS A 62 32.29 -27.28 4.61
C LYS A 62 32.27 -28.73 5.08
N GLU A 63 32.22 -29.69 4.16
CA GLU A 63 31.87 -31.09 4.43
C GLU A 63 32.76 -32.04 3.60
N ALA A 64 34.02 -31.65 3.37
CA ALA A 64 34.99 -32.43 2.59
C ALA A 64 35.13 -33.87 3.09
N ASP A 65 35.04 -34.05 4.41
CA ASP A 65 35.19 -35.34 5.09
C ASP A 65 33.97 -36.25 4.96
N LYS A 66 32.79 -35.74 4.55
CA LYS A 66 31.56 -36.54 4.34
C LYS A 66 31.40 -37.06 2.91
N ILE A 67 32.10 -36.46 1.94
CA ILE A 67 32.10 -36.88 0.52
C ILE A 67 32.69 -38.29 0.33
N THR A 68 33.44 -38.79 1.31
CA THR A 68 34.29 -39.99 1.21
C THR A 68 33.57 -41.32 1.41
N VAL A 69 32.31 -41.36 1.88
CA VAL A 69 31.69 -42.64 2.29
C VAL A 69 30.20 -42.81 1.89
N VAL A 70 29.44 -41.74 1.67
CA VAL A 70 27.97 -41.85 1.63
C VAL A 70 27.41 -41.81 0.20
N ASN A 71 26.58 -42.80 -0.14
CA ASN A 71 25.70 -42.78 -1.31
C ASN A 71 24.49 -41.86 -1.03
N SER A 72 24.73 -40.56 -0.78
CA SER A 72 23.71 -39.56 -0.47
C SER A 72 24.06 -38.20 -1.11
N ILE A 73 23.06 -37.32 -1.18
CA ILE A 73 23.29 -35.90 -1.49
C ILE A 73 23.22 -35.10 -0.20
N ILE A 74 24.28 -34.36 0.11
CA ILE A 74 24.37 -33.53 1.31
C ILE A 74 23.49 -32.29 1.16
N CYS A 75 22.50 -32.13 2.03
CA CYS A 75 21.64 -30.94 2.03
C CYS A 75 22.41 -29.69 2.51
N LEU A 76 22.38 -28.63 1.70
CA LEU A 76 22.87 -27.30 2.11
C LEU A 76 21.69 -26.35 2.33
N THR A 77 21.86 -25.38 3.23
CA THR A 77 20.81 -24.40 3.57
C THR A 77 20.36 -23.50 2.42
N ASP A 78 21.21 -23.32 1.40
CA ASP A 78 20.96 -22.46 0.23
C ASP A 78 20.88 -23.25 -1.09
N MET A 79 20.35 -24.48 -1.02
CA MET A 79 20.06 -25.28 -2.22
C MET A 79 18.85 -24.75 -2.98
N LEU A 80 17.75 -24.49 -2.26
CA LEU A 80 16.51 -23.94 -2.76
C LEU A 80 16.39 -22.49 -2.30
N GLY A 81 16.23 -21.57 -3.25
CA GLY A 81 16.16 -20.15 -2.94
C GLY A 81 14.94 -19.51 -3.59
N ILE A 82 14.16 -18.78 -2.80
CA ILE A 82 13.11 -17.88 -3.27
C ILE A 82 13.52 -16.45 -2.91
N ARG A 83 13.31 -15.51 -3.82
CA ARG A 83 13.37 -14.08 -3.54
C ARG A 83 11.97 -13.52 -3.57
N LEU A 84 11.57 -12.90 -2.47
CA LEU A 84 10.35 -12.15 -2.31
C LEU A 84 10.71 -10.66 -2.39
N ILE A 85 10.24 -10.00 -3.45
CA ILE A 85 10.60 -8.63 -3.78
C ILE A 85 9.38 -7.73 -3.50
N CYS A 86 9.47 -6.98 -2.41
CA CYS A 86 8.49 -6.01 -1.97
C CYS A 86 8.68 -4.67 -2.69
N ALA A 87 7.58 -3.91 -2.85
CA ALA A 87 7.65 -2.56 -3.40
C ALA A 87 8.23 -1.55 -2.40
N PHE A 88 7.94 -1.70 -1.11
CA PHE A 88 8.35 -0.76 -0.06
C PHE A 88 8.95 -1.46 1.16
N LEU A 89 9.66 -0.70 2.00
CA LEU A 89 10.37 -1.21 3.17
C LEU A 89 9.42 -1.78 4.24
N GLU A 90 8.29 -1.12 4.52
CA GLU A 90 7.32 -1.61 5.52
C GLU A 90 6.75 -2.99 5.15
N ASP A 91 6.60 -3.26 3.85
CA ASP A 91 6.06 -4.53 3.35
C ASP A 91 7.04 -5.70 3.62
N ILE A 92 8.33 -5.45 3.81
CA ILE A 92 9.32 -6.47 4.22
C ILE A 92 8.95 -7.03 5.59
N ASN A 93 8.67 -6.16 6.56
CA ASN A 93 8.34 -6.58 7.93
C ASN A 93 7.00 -7.34 7.97
N LEU A 94 6.02 -6.88 7.21
CA LEU A 94 4.74 -7.57 7.06
C LEU A 94 4.91 -8.95 6.41
N ALA A 95 5.70 -9.04 5.34
CA ALA A 95 6.01 -10.31 4.68
C ALA A 95 6.72 -11.28 5.62
N ILE A 96 7.69 -10.82 6.41
CA ILE A 96 8.36 -11.64 7.43
C ILE A 96 7.34 -12.20 8.42
N SER A 97 6.49 -11.35 8.99
CA SER A 97 5.45 -11.78 9.95
C SER A 97 4.57 -12.87 9.36
N GLN A 98 4.05 -12.65 8.15
CA GLN A 98 3.18 -13.61 7.47
C GLN A 98 3.91 -14.92 7.16
N ILE A 99 5.20 -14.87 6.75
CA ILE A 99 6.02 -16.07 6.54
C ILE A 99 6.19 -16.86 7.84
N LYS A 100 6.35 -16.20 9.00
CA LYS A 100 6.43 -16.88 10.30
C LYS A 100 5.14 -17.62 10.65
N ASP A 101 4.01 -17.09 10.20
CA ASP A 101 2.69 -17.70 10.43
C ASP A 101 2.41 -18.86 9.47
N ILE A 102 3.00 -18.82 8.26
CA ILE A 102 2.80 -19.83 7.22
C ILE A 102 3.75 -21.03 7.37
N PHE A 103 5.02 -20.80 7.73
CA PHE A 103 6.08 -21.81 7.72
C PHE A 103 6.78 -21.98 9.07
N GLU A 104 7.27 -23.19 9.35
CA GLU A 104 8.20 -23.45 10.45
C GLU A 104 9.57 -22.83 10.12
N ILE A 105 9.96 -21.78 10.85
CA ILE A 105 11.24 -21.09 10.66
C ILE A 105 12.35 -21.78 11.45
N LYS A 106 13.45 -22.11 10.75
CA LYS A 106 14.67 -22.64 11.37
C LYS A 106 15.60 -21.53 11.83
N GLU A 107 15.83 -20.53 10.98
CA GLU A 107 16.77 -19.45 11.23
C GLU A 107 16.38 -18.21 10.44
N VAL A 108 16.67 -17.03 10.99
CA VAL A 108 16.57 -15.76 10.27
C VAL A 108 17.95 -15.10 10.31
N GLU A 109 18.62 -15.06 9.17
CA GLU A 109 19.91 -14.38 8.99
C GLU A 109 19.67 -12.99 8.39
N ILE A 110 20.19 -11.94 9.02
CA ILE A 110 20.22 -10.60 8.43
C ILE A 110 21.62 -10.39 7.84
N LYS A 111 21.75 -10.49 6.51
CA LYS A 111 23.03 -10.30 5.82
C LYS A 111 23.24 -8.81 5.56
N GLY A 112 24.25 -8.26 6.23
CA GLY A 112 24.60 -6.83 6.17
C GLY A 112 25.16 -6.29 7.50
N ASP A 113 24.86 -6.98 8.60
CA ASP A 113 25.08 -6.51 9.99
C ASP A 113 26.55 -6.64 10.49
N GLU A 114 27.44 -7.29 9.74
CA GLU A 114 28.87 -7.43 10.12
C GLU A 114 29.76 -6.25 9.69
N LYS A 115 29.19 -5.10 9.30
CA LYS A 115 29.97 -4.02 8.71
C LYS A 115 30.37 -2.94 9.72
N LYS A 116 31.67 -2.61 9.71
CA LYS A 116 32.24 -1.40 10.34
C LYS A 116 31.41 -0.18 9.92
N VAL A 117 31.29 0.79 10.83
CA VAL A 117 30.60 2.11 10.76
C VAL A 117 30.74 2.87 9.41
N SER A 118 31.66 2.47 8.52
CA SER A 118 31.95 3.08 7.23
C SER A 118 31.22 2.52 6.00
N GLU A 119 30.39 1.47 6.13
CA GLU A 119 29.74 0.86 4.96
C GLU A 119 28.21 0.87 5.08
N PHE A 120 27.56 1.80 4.40
CA PHE A 120 26.13 1.71 4.08
C PHE A 120 25.92 0.46 3.21
N GLY A 121 25.14 -0.50 3.70
CA GLY A 121 24.87 -1.80 3.08
C GLY A 121 23.37 -2.07 3.12
N TYR A 122 22.77 -2.56 2.02
CA TYR A 122 21.42 -3.08 2.11
C TYR A 122 21.40 -4.36 2.95
N GLU A 123 20.55 -4.38 3.96
CA GLU A 123 20.28 -5.58 4.75
C GLU A 123 19.38 -6.52 3.94
N SER A 124 19.93 -7.65 3.55
CA SER A 124 19.15 -8.73 2.93
C SER A 124 18.72 -9.69 4.03
N ILE A 125 17.41 -9.81 4.24
CA ILE A 125 16.85 -10.71 5.25
C ILE A 125 16.64 -12.08 4.63
N HIS A 126 17.26 -13.09 5.20
CA HIS A 126 17.23 -14.48 4.74
C HIS A 126 16.50 -15.30 5.79
N VAL A 127 15.34 -15.82 5.43
CA VAL A 127 14.53 -16.69 6.29
C VAL A 127 14.71 -18.13 5.81
N LEU A 128 15.30 -18.99 6.65
CA LEU A 128 15.37 -20.42 6.39
C LEU A 128 14.08 -21.07 6.88
N VAL A 129 13.27 -21.57 5.95
CA VAL A 129 12.03 -22.27 6.24
C VAL A 129 12.18 -23.76 6.02
N LYS A 130 11.58 -24.55 6.92
CA LYS A 130 11.37 -25.97 6.67
C LYS A 130 10.32 -26.14 5.58
N ILE A 131 10.54 -27.11 4.70
CA ILE A 131 9.61 -27.43 3.63
C ILE A 131 8.42 -28.19 4.22
N PRO A 132 7.17 -27.69 4.08
CA PRO A 132 5.99 -28.42 4.52
C PRO A 132 5.82 -29.74 3.76
N ASP A 133 5.28 -30.76 4.42
CA ASP A 133 5.06 -32.07 3.79
C ASP A 133 4.12 -31.98 2.56
N GLU A 134 3.15 -31.06 2.59
CA GLU A 134 2.25 -30.75 1.47
C GLU A 134 2.96 -30.19 0.23
N CYS A 135 4.16 -29.62 0.39
CA CYS A 135 4.97 -29.10 -0.71
C CYS A 135 5.82 -30.18 -1.38
N LEU A 136 5.97 -31.35 -0.75
CA LEU A 136 6.76 -32.44 -1.32
C LEU A 136 5.98 -33.09 -2.49
N PRO A 137 6.64 -33.36 -3.64
CA PRO A 137 6.00 -34.06 -4.74
C PRO A 137 5.46 -35.41 -4.27
N GLU A 138 4.25 -35.76 -4.72
CA GLU A 138 3.71 -37.11 -4.53
C GLU A 138 4.66 -38.17 -5.13
N LYS A 139 4.52 -39.43 -4.69
CA LYS A 139 5.35 -40.55 -5.16
C LYS A 139 5.14 -40.78 -6.66
N ASP A 140 5.94 -40.10 -7.47
CA ASP A 140 6.07 -40.27 -8.91
C ASP A 140 7.18 -41.28 -9.18
N GLU A 141 6.97 -42.22 -10.11
CA GLU A 141 7.97 -43.22 -10.53
C GLU A 141 9.30 -42.57 -10.93
N ARG A 142 9.26 -41.31 -11.41
CA ARG A 142 10.45 -40.51 -11.76
C ARG A 142 11.36 -40.18 -10.58
N PHE A 143 10.82 -40.17 -9.35
CA PHE A 143 11.55 -39.80 -8.14
C PHE A 143 11.94 -41.02 -7.28
N GLU A 144 11.48 -42.22 -7.61
CA GLU A 144 11.75 -43.44 -6.83
C GLU A 144 13.23 -43.85 -6.84
N ASN A 145 13.95 -43.52 -7.92
CA ASN A 145 15.37 -43.86 -8.09
C ASN A 145 16.34 -42.78 -7.58
N LEU A 146 15.84 -41.75 -6.89
CA LEU A 146 16.68 -40.68 -6.35
C LEU A 146 17.47 -41.16 -5.13
N MET A 147 18.76 -40.84 -5.09
CA MET A 147 19.62 -41.15 -3.94
C MET A 147 19.15 -40.41 -2.69
N PRO A 148 19.20 -41.01 -1.48
CA PRO A 148 18.72 -40.37 -0.28
C PRO A 148 19.40 -39.03 0.00
N LEU A 149 18.64 -38.06 0.51
CA LEU A 149 19.14 -36.79 1.00
C LEU A 149 19.73 -36.98 2.41
N GLU A 150 20.93 -36.44 2.63
CA GLU A 150 21.58 -36.42 3.94
C GLU A 150 21.41 -35.04 4.57
N GLY A 151 20.55 -34.99 5.59
CA GLY A 151 20.14 -33.76 6.27
C GLY A 151 18.70 -33.36 5.94
N GLU A 152 18.21 -32.33 6.63
CA GLU A 152 16.89 -31.76 6.40
C GLU A 152 16.96 -30.78 5.22
N LEU A 153 16.10 -30.95 4.22
CA LEU A 153 15.99 -30.02 3.10
C LEU A 153 15.21 -28.79 3.56
N VAL A 154 15.81 -27.62 3.36
CA VAL A 154 15.23 -26.31 3.73
C VAL A 154 15.20 -25.39 2.51
N CYS A 155 14.32 -24.40 2.55
CA CYS A 155 14.23 -23.35 1.54
C CYS A 155 14.68 -22.02 2.14
N GLU A 156 15.58 -21.31 1.47
CA GLU A 156 16.00 -19.95 1.82
C GLU A 156 15.08 -18.94 1.12
N ILE A 157 14.29 -18.19 1.89
CA ILE A 157 13.49 -17.07 1.39
C ILE A 157 14.22 -15.76 1.67
N GLN A 158 14.68 -15.10 0.62
CA GLN A 158 15.33 -13.79 0.68
C GLN A 158 14.28 -12.71 0.48
N ILE A 159 14.10 -11.83 1.44
CA ILE A 159 13.07 -10.77 1.40
C ILE A 159 13.78 -9.43 1.17
N ARG A 160 13.37 -8.72 0.12
CA ARG A 160 14.04 -7.51 -0.37
C ARG A 160 13.08 -6.48 -0.95
N THR A 161 13.50 -5.21 -1.06
CA THR A 161 12.86 -4.23 -1.96
C THR A 161 13.26 -4.46 -3.42
N ILE A 162 12.57 -3.78 -4.34
CA ILE A 162 12.95 -3.74 -5.76
C ILE A 162 14.39 -3.21 -5.94
N LEU A 163 14.76 -2.15 -5.22
CA LEU A 163 16.09 -1.54 -5.32
C LEU A 163 17.17 -2.43 -4.71
N GLN A 164 16.85 -3.13 -3.61
CA GLN A 164 17.71 -4.16 -3.02
C GLN A 164 17.97 -5.34 -3.96
N ASP A 165 16.94 -5.85 -4.65
CA ASP A 165 17.12 -6.94 -5.62
C ASP A 165 17.94 -6.47 -6.83
N ALA A 166 17.67 -5.26 -7.34
CA ALA A 166 18.45 -4.66 -8.42
C ALA A 166 19.92 -4.47 -8.03
N TRP A 167 20.19 -3.95 -6.83
CA TRP A 167 21.55 -3.83 -6.29
C TRP A 167 22.24 -5.19 -6.21
N ALA A 168 21.57 -6.19 -5.63
CA ALA A 168 22.15 -7.52 -5.48
C ALA A 168 22.51 -8.17 -6.82
N GLU A 169 21.68 -8.03 -7.85
CA GLU A 169 21.98 -8.55 -9.21
C GLU A 169 23.21 -7.86 -9.82
N VAL A 170 23.27 -6.53 -9.75
CA VAL A 170 24.39 -5.75 -10.28
C VAL A 170 25.68 -6.04 -9.50
N GLU A 171 25.60 -6.08 -8.17
CA GLU A 171 26.72 -6.39 -7.29
C GLU A 171 27.26 -7.80 -7.59
N HIS A 172 26.39 -8.80 -7.75
CA HIS A 172 26.81 -10.14 -8.12
C HIS A 172 27.57 -10.17 -9.46
N GLU A 173 27.09 -9.48 -10.49
CA GLU A 173 27.76 -9.46 -11.81
C GLU A 173 29.11 -8.71 -11.78
N LEU A 174 29.20 -7.61 -11.03
CA LEU A 174 30.41 -6.79 -10.95
C LEU A 174 31.47 -7.41 -10.02
N ILE A 175 31.06 -7.90 -8.85
CA ILE A 175 31.97 -8.37 -7.80
C ILE A 175 32.40 -9.82 -8.00
N TYR A 176 31.50 -10.71 -8.44
CA TYR A 176 31.82 -12.14 -8.54
C TYR A 176 32.79 -12.46 -9.68
N LYS A 177 32.97 -11.55 -10.64
CA LYS A 177 33.88 -11.70 -11.78
C LYS A 177 35.24 -11.01 -11.61
N THR A 178 35.44 -10.27 -10.52
CA THR A 178 36.71 -9.60 -10.22
C THR A 178 37.27 -10.09 -8.89
N GLU A 179 38.44 -10.76 -8.93
CA GLU A 179 39.24 -10.93 -7.72
C GLU A 179 39.71 -9.54 -7.29
N PHE A 180 38.97 -8.91 -6.36
CA PHE A 180 39.28 -7.57 -5.89
C PHE A 180 40.69 -7.54 -5.30
N SER A 181 41.57 -6.79 -5.95
CA SER A 181 42.90 -6.49 -5.48
C SER A 181 42.84 -5.34 -4.46
N PRO A 182 43.77 -5.23 -3.50
CA PRO A 182 43.86 -4.09 -2.58
C PRO A 182 43.89 -2.71 -3.27
N PHE A 183 44.12 -2.65 -4.58
CA PHE A 183 44.17 -1.42 -5.39
C PHE A 183 42.79 -0.91 -5.88
N ASP A 184 41.70 -1.62 -5.62
CA ASP A 184 40.35 -1.31 -6.15
C ASP A 184 39.51 -0.37 -5.26
N MET A 185 40.15 0.34 -4.33
CA MET A 185 39.48 1.26 -3.40
C MET A 185 38.59 2.32 -4.07
N PRO A 186 38.95 2.94 -5.22
CA PRO A 186 38.06 3.87 -5.90
C PRO A 186 36.75 3.22 -6.40
N LEU A 187 36.81 1.98 -6.89
CA LEU A 187 35.63 1.23 -7.34
C LEU A 187 34.73 0.86 -6.17
N ARG A 188 35.32 0.36 -5.07
CA ARG A 188 34.58 0.06 -3.83
C ARG A 188 33.85 1.28 -3.27
N ARG A 189 34.48 2.46 -3.29
CA ARG A 189 33.84 3.72 -2.88
C ARG A 189 32.66 4.09 -3.78
N LYS A 190 32.79 3.93 -5.10
CA LYS A 190 31.67 4.17 -6.03
C LYS A 190 30.51 3.22 -5.78
N LEU A 191 30.79 1.93 -5.58
CA LEU A 191 29.76 0.94 -5.26
C LEU A 191 29.05 1.28 -3.94
N ALA A 192 29.80 1.62 -2.88
CA ALA A 192 29.23 2.04 -1.61
C ALA A 192 28.36 3.31 -1.75
N ALA A 193 28.79 4.29 -2.56
CA ALA A 193 28.01 5.50 -2.82
C ALA A 193 26.69 5.19 -3.56
N ILE A 194 26.71 4.32 -4.56
CA ILE A 194 25.48 3.90 -5.27
C ILE A 194 24.55 3.18 -4.31
N ASN A 195 25.07 2.25 -3.50
CA ASN A 195 24.27 1.54 -2.52
C ASN A 195 23.60 2.48 -1.51
N ALA A 196 24.33 3.49 -1.03
CA ALA A 196 23.77 4.54 -0.16
C ALA A 196 22.65 5.33 -0.86
N SER A 197 22.85 5.72 -2.13
CA SER A 197 21.83 6.42 -2.91
C SER A 197 20.57 5.61 -3.13
N LEU A 198 20.69 4.31 -3.40
CA LEU A 198 19.55 3.40 -3.53
C LEU A 198 18.81 3.26 -2.18
N SER A 199 19.56 3.09 -1.09
CA SER A 199 18.99 2.99 0.26
C SER A 199 18.20 4.25 0.63
N LEU A 200 18.74 5.43 0.31
CA LEU A 200 18.04 6.70 0.49
C LEU A 200 16.77 6.78 -0.38
N ALA A 201 16.82 6.30 -1.61
CA ALA A 201 15.65 6.29 -2.48
C ALA A 201 14.52 5.41 -1.91
N ASP A 202 14.83 4.23 -1.37
CA ASP A 202 13.83 3.38 -0.69
C ASP A 202 13.16 4.10 0.50
N ILE A 203 13.96 4.80 1.32
CA ILE A 203 13.44 5.61 2.43
C ILE A 203 12.51 6.71 1.91
N THR A 204 12.94 7.46 0.91
CA THR A 204 12.13 8.54 0.31
C THR A 204 10.82 8.01 -0.27
N PHE A 205 10.83 6.86 -0.95
CA PHE A 205 9.59 6.25 -1.46
C PHE A 205 8.64 5.84 -0.35
N GLN A 206 9.17 5.28 0.75
CA GLN A 206 8.38 4.95 1.94
C GLN A 206 7.75 6.22 2.55
N GLU A 207 8.53 7.29 2.71
CA GLU A 207 8.03 8.58 3.24
C GLU A 207 6.90 9.17 2.39
N ILE A 208 7.06 9.16 1.06
CA ILE A 208 6.02 9.63 0.13
C ILE A 208 4.73 8.81 0.29
N ARG A 209 4.86 7.48 0.41
CA ARG A 209 3.71 6.60 0.58
C ARG A 209 2.98 6.86 1.89
N ASP A 210 3.72 7.00 2.99
CA ASP A 210 3.16 7.23 4.31
C ASP A 210 2.47 8.59 4.39
N TYR A 211 3.05 9.61 3.75
CA TYR A 211 2.41 10.91 3.58
C TYR A 211 1.09 10.80 2.82
N GLN A 212 1.05 10.08 1.69
CA GLN A 212 -0.18 9.89 0.92
C GLN A 212 -1.27 9.15 1.72
N LYS A 213 -0.91 8.05 2.42
CA LYS A 213 -1.85 7.32 3.28
C LYS A 213 -2.42 8.22 4.38
N LYS A 214 -1.56 9.01 5.03
CA LYS A 214 -1.97 9.96 6.08
C LYS A 214 -2.90 11.02 5.54
N LEU A 215 -2.53 11.68 4.43
CA LEU A 215 -3.36 12.69 3.78
C LEU A 215 -4.72 12.12 3.39
N GLN A 216 -4.76 10.92 2.80
CA GLN A 216 -6.02 10.29 2.41
C GLN A 216 -6.93 10.05 3.63
N LYS A 217 -6.37 9.49 4.71
CA LYS A 217 -7.09 9.26 5.96
C LYS A 217 -7.66 10.56 6.54
N GLU A 218 -6.84 11.60 6.65
CA GLU A 218 -7.28 12.89 7.20
C GLU A 218 -8.37 13.53 6.32
N VAL A 219 -8.24 13.46 4.99
CA VAL A 219 -9.27 13.97 4.08
C VAL A 219 -10.56 13.15 4.20
N GLU A 220 -10.48 11.83 4.37
CA GLU A 220 -11.63 10.93 4.59
C GLU A 220 -12.39 11.27 5.88
N GLU A 221 -11.69 11.38 7.01
CA GLU A 221 -12.24 11.77 8.30
C GLU A 221 -12.96 13.12 8.21
N ARG A 222 -12.33 14.10 7.55
CA ARG A 222 -12.93 15.41 7.35
C ARG A 222 -14.21 15.35 6.52
N ARG A 223 -14.23 14.55 5.44
CA ARG A 223 -15.42 14.39 4.60
C ARG A 223 -16.57 13.81 5.41
N HIS A 224 -16.30 12.77 6.21
CA HIS A 224 -17.27 12.19 7.12
C HIS A 224 -17.80 13.22 8.13
N SER A 225 -16.92 14.02 8.75
CA SER A 225 -17.31 15.08 9.66
C SER A 225 -18.21 16.12 8.99
N PHE A 226 -17.86 16.55 7.77
CA PHE A 226 -18.66 17.50 6.99
C PHE A 226 -20.06 16.93 6.69
N TYR A 227 -20.17 15.67 6.26
CA TYR A 227 -21.47 15.03 5.98
C TYR A 227 -22.32 14.89 7.24
N SER A 228 -21.72 14.42 8.33
CA SER A 228 -22.42 14.30 9.61
C SER A 228 -22.94 15.66 10.10
N MET A 229 -22.15 16.72 9.96
CA MET A 229 -22.59 18.08 10.32
C MET A 229 -23.73 18.56 9.43
N ALA A 230 -23.65 18.32 8.11
CA ALA A 230 -24.70 18.65 7.18
C ALA A 230 -26.02 17.90 7.49
N ASP A 231 -25.95 16.60 7.80
CA ASP A 231 -27.11 15.81 8.23
C ASP A 231 -27.75 16.38 9.51
N ASN A 232 -26.92 16.72 10.50
CA ASN A 232 -27.41 17.31 11.74
C ASN A 232 -28.09 18.67 11.54
N LEU A 233 -27.61 19.49 10.59
CA LEU A 233 -28.18 20.80 10.28
C LEU A 233 -29.45 20.71 9.42
N LEU A 234 -29.59 19.64 8.63
CA LEU A 234 -30.76 19.37 7.78
C LEU A 234 -31.87 18.56 8.51
N ASP A 235 -31.66 18.20 9.77
CA ASP A 235 -32.60 17.51 10.67
C ASP A 235 -33.06 16.12 10.19
N GLU A 236 -32.10 15.24 9.91
CA GLU A 236 -32.31 13.78 9.81
C GLU A 236 -31.22 13.05 10.63
N LYS A 237 -31.60 12.20 11.61
CA LYS A 237 -30.67 11.45 12.48
C LYS A 237 -30.91 9.94 12.37
N PRO A 238 -29.85 9.11 12.48
CA PRO A 238 -29.30 8.76 13.80
C PRO A 238 -27.85 9.24 14.01
N LYS A 239 -27.52 9.54 15.27
CA LYS A 239 -26.17 9.86 15.74
C LYS A 239 -25.24 8.66 15.51
N THR A 240 -24.16 8.87 14.76
CA THR A 240 -22.98 8.00 14.81
C THR A 240 -21.90 8.66 15.66
N GLU A 241 -21.39 7.92 16.63
CA GLU A 241 -20.33 8.36 17.54
C GLU A 241 -19.03 8.59 16.75
N LYS A 242 -18.32 9.67 17.09
CA LYS A 242 -17.02 9.99 16.52
C LYS A 242 -15.99 8.95 16.97
N PRO A 243 -15.14 8.41 16.08
CA PRO A 243 -13.96 7.69 16.51
C PRO A 243 -13.04 8.65 17.28
N GLU A 244 -12.49 8.17 18.40
CA GLU A 244 -11.54 8.92 19.22
C GLU A 244 -10.28 9.26 18.43
N ALA A 245 -9.87 10.53 18.49
CA ALA A 245 -8.67 11.03 17.84
C ALA A 245 -7.42 10.45 18.51
N ILE A 246 -6.62 9.70 17.75
CA ILE A 246 -5.33 9.17 18.22
C ILE A 246 -4.27 10.26 18.04
N ASN A 247 -3.97 10.96 19.12
CA ASN A 247 -2.88 11.94 19.17
C ASN A 247 -1.52 11.25 19.01
N ARG A 248 -0.85 11.50 17.88
CA ARG A 248 0.60 11.33 17.75
C ARG A 248 1.19 12.50 16.96
N VAL A 249 1.83 13.40 17.70
CA VAL A 249 2.67 14.46 17.13
C VAL A 249 3.92 13.79 16.55
N SER A 250 4.26 14.09 15.29
CA SER A 250 5.54 13.67 14.71
C SER A 250 6.19 14.86 13.99
N PRO A 251 7.53 15.01 14.08
CA PRO A 251 8.26 16.15 13.57
C PRO A 251 8.77 15.87 12.15
N PHE A 252 8.24 16.57 11.15
CA PHE A 252 8.76 16.55 9.78
C PHE A 252 8.95 17.97 9.24
N VAL A 253 9.81 18.07 8.22
CA VAL A 253 10.47 19.30 7.73
C VAL A 253 9.47 20.37 7.31
N GLN A 254 9.43 21.47 8.07
CA GLN A 254 8.62 22.66 7.85
C GLN A 254 8.86 23.30 6.46
N GLY A 255 7.79 23.55 5.69
CA GLY A 255 7.79 24.70 4.77
C GLY A 255 7.20 24.53 3.35
N THR A 256 6.74 23.35 2.92
CA THR A 256 6.07 23.22 1.61
C THR A 256 4.57 23.54 1.70
N ILE A 257 3.94 23.89 0.57
CA ILE A 257 2.48 24.09 0.49
C ILE A 257 1.73 22.83 0.94
N ASP A 258 2.24 21.65 0.57
CA ASP A 258 1.68 20.36 0.94
C ASP A 258 1.72 20.13 2.46
N ASP A 259 2.84 20.47 3.13
CA ASP A 259 2.95 20.39 4.60
C ASP A 259 1.96 21.33 5.30
N LEU A 260 1.87 22.58 4.83
CA LEU A 260 0.91 23.55 5.36
C LEU A 260 -0.53 23.07 5.14
N LEU A 261 -0.83 22.48 3.98
CA LEU A 261 -2.14 21.91 3.68
C LEU A 261 -2.46 20.75 4.63
N LEU A 262 -1.54 19.81 4.83
CA LEU A 262 -1.73 18.70 5.75
C LEU A 262 -1.98 19.22 7.19
N ARG A 263 -1.15 20.16 7.66
CA ARG A 263 -1.32 20.78 8.99
C ARG A 263 -2.67 21.46 9.15
N ALA A 264 -3.15 22.17 8.12
CA ALA A 264 -4.46 22.80 8.15
C ALA A 264 -5.60 21.77 8.20
N ILE A 265 -5.49 20.67 7.44
CA ILE A 265 -6.48 19.58 7.46
C ILE A 265 -6.50 18.90 8.84
N HIS A 266 -5.34 18.62 9.42
CA HIS A 266 -5.22 18.07 10.75
C HIS A 266 -5.87 18.98 11.81
N ALA A 267 -5.54 20.28 11.79
CA ALA A 267 -6.14 21.26 12.70
C ALA A 267 -7.67 21.32 12.54
N HIS A 268 -8.20 21.22 11.31
CA HIS A 268 -9.64 21.13 11.06
C HIS A 268 -10.22 19.89 11.74
N ASN A 269 -9.63 18.72 11.53
CA ASN A 269 -10.13 17.46 12.09
C ASN A 269 -10.13 17.44 13.63
N GLU A 270 -9.16 18.09 14.26
CA GLU A 270 -9.12 18.28 15.71
C GLU A 270 -10.16 19.29 16.24
N GLY A 271 -10.82 20.03 15.36
CA GLY A 271 -11.77 21.09 15.72
C GLY A 271 -11.14 22.46 15.94
N ASN A 272 -9.83 22.59 15.72
CA ASN A 272 -9.09 23.86 15.75
C ASN A 272 -9.35 24.68 14.46
N LEU A 273 -10.61 25.04 14.23
CA LEU A 273 -11.09 25.61 12.96
C LEU A 273 -10.47 26.97 12.64
N GLU A 274 -10.25 27.82 13.65
CA GLU A 274 -9.61 29.14 13.48
C GLU A 274 -8.17 29.01 12.97
N GLU A 275 -7.40 28.08 13.56
CA GLU A 275 -6.03 27.79 13.12
C GLU A 275 -6.01 27.20 11.71
N ALA A 276 -6.92 26.27 11.40
CA ALA A 276 -7.04 25.71 10.06
C ALA A 276 -7.30 26.82 9.01
N ILE A 277 -8.23 27.73 9.30
CA ILE A 277 -8.55 28.88 8.43
C ILE A 277 -7.35 29.82 8.30
N HIS A 278 -6.62 30.07 9.39
CA HIS A 278 -5.41 30.89 9.37
C HIS A 278 -4.36 30.29 8.43
N ILE A 279 -4.07 28.99 8.57
CA ILE A 279 -3.10 28.30 7.71
C ILE A 279 -3.56 28.30 6.25
N TYR A 280 -4.83 27.99 5.96
CA TYR A 280 -5.35 28.05 4.59
C TYR A 280 -5.22 29.45 3.97
N SER A 281 -5.49 30.50 4.74
CA SER A 281 -5.35 31.89 4.27
C SER A 281 -3.90 32.22 3.96
N LYS A 282 -2.97 31.80 4.83
CA LYS A 282 -1.54 31.97 4.60
C LYS A 282 -1.05 31.25 3.34
N ILE A 283 -1.58 30.06 3.05
CA ILE A 283 -1.27 29.36 1.79
C ILE A 283 -1.76 30.19 0.60
N LEU A 284 -3.00 30.70 0.63
CA LEU A 284 -3.56 31.50 -0.45
C LEU A 284 -2.81 32.81 -0.68
N GLU A 285 -2.26 33.44 0.36
CA GLU A 285 -1.42 34.64 0.24
C GLU A 285 -0.07 34.36 -0.43
N ALA A 286 0.46 33.14 -0.29
CA ALA A 286 1.75 32.74 -0.83
C ALA A 286 1.68 32.13 -2.24
N VAL A 287 0.50 31.67 -2.66
CA VAL A 287 0.29 31.01 -3.96
C VAL A 287 0.08 32.06 -5.06
N PRO A 288 0.87 32.02 -6.16
CA PRO A 288 0.66 32.87 -7.33
C PRO A 288 -0.71 32.68 -7.99
N ASP A 289 -1.29 33.77 -8.51
CA ASP A 289 -2.65 33.77 -9.12
C ASP A 289 -2.81 32.84 -10.33
N ASP A 290 -1.73 32.47 -11.01
CA ASP A 290 -1.74 31.54 -12.14
C ASP A 290 -1.96 30.08 -11.70
N GLN A 291 -1.76 29.75 -10.43
CA GLN A 291 -1.91 28.40 -9.89
C GLN A 291 -3.37 28.08 -9.48
N LYS A 292 -4.28 28.27 -10.44
CA LYS A 292 -5.75 28.12 -10.24
C LYS A 292 -6.15 26.80 -9.58
N SER A 293 -5.52 25.68 -9.95
CA SER A 293 -5.82 24.37 -9.34
C SER A 293 -5.53 24.34 -7.84
N ILE A 294 -4.40 24.90 -7.41
CA ILE A 294 -4.02 24.97 -6.00
C ILE A 294 -4.98 25.90 -5.26
N ILE A 295 -5.26 27.08 -5.81
CA ILE A 295 -6.22 28.03 -5.25
C ILE A 295 -7.59 27.36 -5.04
N SER A 296 -8.08 26.63 -6.05
CA SER A 296 -9.35 25.92 -5.96
C SER A 296 -9.36 24.88 -4.83
N VAL A 297 -8.30 24.06 -4.72
CA VAL A 297 -8.19 23.04 -3.66
C VAL A 297 -8.20 23.68 -2.26
N ILE A 298 -7.40 24.73 -2.06
CA ILE A 298 -7.30 25.41 -0.76
C ILE A 298 -8.59 26.13 -0.40
N ARG A 299 -9.20 26.87 -1.33
CA ARG A 299 -10.50 27.55 -1.13
C ARG A 299 -11.59 26.55 -0.77
N LYS A 300 -11.70 25.43 -1.48
CA LYS A 300 -12.63 24.34 -1.14
C LYS A 300 -12.43 23.86 0.31
N HIS A 301 -11.19 23.70 0.76
CA HIS A 301 -10.90 23.24 2.12
C HIS A 301 -11.18 24.28 3.19
N ARG A 302 -10.86 25.56 2.95
CA ARG A 302 -11.20 26.65 3.85
C ARG A 302 -12.71 26.90 3.94
N GLY A 303 -13.43 26.76 2.81
CA GLY A 303 -14.90 26.80 2.78
C GLY A 303 -15.53 25.70 3.64
N MET A 304 -14.96 24.48 3.66
CA MET A 304 -15.41 23.42 4.58
C MET A 304 -15.16 23.78 6.06
N ALA A 305 -14.08 24.50 6.37
CA ALA A 305 -13.79 24.96 7.73
C ALA A 305 -14.78 26.05 8.18
N TYR A 306 -15.04 27.04 7.31
CA TYR A 306 -16.09 28.06 7.55
C TYR A 306 -17.47 27.43 7.74
N PHE A 307 -17.81 26.43 6.93
CA PHE A 307 -19.04 25.65 7.11
C PHE A 307 -19.12 24.98 8.49
N SER A 308 -18.01 24.40 8.95
CA SER A 308 -17.94 23.76 10.27
C SER A 308 -18.09 24.76 11.43
N MET A 309 -17.77 26.04 11.19
CA MET A 309 -18.04 27.16 12.11
C MET A 309 -19.46 27.75 11.97
N ASN A 310 -20.32 27.17 11.13
CA ASN A 310 -21.63 27.73 10.73
C ASN A 310 -21.54 29.12 10.04
N ASN A 311 -20.38 29.49 9.51
CA ASN A 311 -20.23 30.71 8.70
C ASN A 311 -20.52 30.38 7.23
N PHE A 312 -21.81 30.30 6.90
CA PHE A 312 -22.27 29.86 5.58
C PHE A 312 -21.94 30.86 4.47
N GLU A 313 -21.94 32.16 4.77
CA GLU A 313 -21.58 33.20 3.82
C GLU A 313 -20.11 33.07 3.37
N ALA A 314 -19.18 32.95 4.32
CA ALA A 314 -17.76 32.77 4.00
C ALA A 314 -17.50 31.42 3.32
N ALA A 315 -18.24 30.37 3.69
CA ALA A 315 -18.16 29.07 3.02
C ALA A 315 -18.59 29.16 1.55
N LEU A 316 -19.72 29.82 1.26
CA LEU A 316 -20.20 30.02 -0.11
C LEU A 316 -19.23 30.86 -0.94
N GLU A 317 -18.64 31.90 -0.36
CA GLU A 317 -17.64 32.73 -1.04
C GLU A 317 -16.43 31.89 -1.48
N ASP A 318 -15.87 31.11 -0.57
CA ASP A 318 -14.74 30.23 -0.89
C ASP A 318 -15.12 29.12 -1.88
N PHE A 319 -16.32 28.56 -1.80
CA PHE A 319 -16.78 27.59 -2.79
C PHE A 319 -16.97 28.21 -4.18
N ASN A 320 -17.48 29.44 -4.26
CA ASN A 320 -17.60 30.15 -5.54
C ASN A 320 -16.23 30.40 -6.17
N ILE A 321 -15.27 30.93 -5.41
CA ILE A 321 -13.90 31.17 -5.90
C ILE A 321 -13.23 29.84 -6.30
N SER A 322 -13.48 28.75 -5.57
CA SER A 322 -12.99 27.42 -5.96
C SER A 322 -13.56 26.96 -7.30
N ILE A 323 -14.86 27.15 -7.56
CA ILE A 323 -15.51 26.80 -8.83
C ILE A 323 -15.02 27.69 -9.99
N GLU A 324 -14.79 28.99 -9.74
CA GLU A 324 -14.25 29.90 -10.76
C GLU A 324 -12.85 29.48 -11.22
N ASN A 325 -12.03 28.97 -10.30
CA ASN A 325 -10.67 28.51 -10.57
C ASN A 325 -10.61 27.09 -11.14
N ASP A 326 -11.55 26.22 -10.74
CA ASP A 326 -11.71 24.88 -11.31
C ASP A 326 -13.20 24.53 -11.47
N PRO A 327 -13.79 24.80 -12.65
CA PRO A 327 -15.19 24.50 -12.91
C PRO A 327 -15.52 23.00 -12.85
N LYS A 328 -14.51 22.13 -13.00
CA LYS A 328 -14.65 20.66 -12.95
C LYS A 328 -14.51 20.09 -11.53
N ALA A 329 -14.38 20.95 -10.51
CA ALA A 329 -14.35 20.53 -9.11
C ALA A 329 -15.74 20.08 -8.62
N PHE A 330 -16.18 18.89 -9.04
CA PHE A 330 -17.52 18.34 -8.73
C PHE A 330 -17.85 18.34 -7.23
N ARG A 331 -16.85 18.11 -6.37
CA ARG A 331 -17.01 18.13 -4.91
C ARG A 331 -17.35 19.52 -4.39
N THR A 332 -16.78 20.57 -4.98
CA THR A 332 -17.07 21.96 -4.58
C THR A 332 -18.51 22.34 -4.95
N HIS A 333 -18.99 21.94 -6.13
CA HIS A 333 -20.41 22.08 -6.50
C HIS A 333 -21.32 21.39 -5.49
N TYR A 334 -20.99 20.15 -5.11
CA TYR A 334 -21.74 19.43 -4.08
C TYR A 334 -21.73 20.13 -2.71
N TYR A 335 -20.57 20.58 -2.22
CA TYR A 335 -20.49 21.30 -0.95
C TYR A 335 -21.30 22.61 -0.97
N LYS A 336 -21.22 23.38 -2.06
CA LYS A 336 -22.05 24.57 -2.27
C LYS A 336 -23.54 24.21 -2.25
N GLY A 337 -23.94 23.14 -2.93
CA GLY A 337 -25.31 22.64 -2.93
C GLY A 337 -25.83 22.32 -1.52
N ILE A 338 -24.99 21.71 -0.67
CA ILE A 338 -25.33 21.46 0.73
C ILE A 338 -25.59 22.75 1.49
N VAL A 339 -24.71 23.76 1.36
CA VAL A 339 -24.90 25.04 2.07
C VAL A 339 -26.19 25.73 1.62
N LEU A 340 -26.48 25.71 0.31
CA LEU A 340 -27.72 26.26 -0.23
C LEU A 340 -28.96 25.50 0.26
N ALA A 341 -28.90 24.17 0.37
CA ALA A 341 -29.98 23.37 0.91
C ALA A 341 -30.24 23.67 2.40
N ILE A 342 -29.20 23.88 3.21
CA ILE A 342 -29.31 24.31 4.60
C ILE A 342 -29.96 25.70 4.71
N GLN A 343 -29.64 26.59 3.76
CA GLN A 343 -30.31 27.89 3.61
C GLN A 343 -31.71 27.80 2.98
N LYS A 344 -32.23 26.59 2.74
CA LYS A 344 -33.54 26.30 2.11
C LYS A 344 -33.69 26.85 0.68
N LYS A 345 -32.58 27.10 -0.01
CA LYS A 345 -32.53 27.50 -1.42
C LYS A 345 -32.48 26.25 -2.30
N TYR A 346 -33.55 25.45 -2.26
CA TYR A 346 -33.55 24.11 -2.84
C TYR A 346 -33.34 24.09 -4.36
N ASP A 347 -33.92 25.03 -5.12
CA ASP A 347 -33.71 25.12 -6.57
C ASP A 347 -32.24 25.37 -6.94
N GLU A 348 -31.56 26.24 -6.19
CA GLU A 348 -30.13 26.52 -6.39
C GLU A 348 -29.26 25.32 -5.96
N ALA A 349 -29.65 24.65 -4.87
CA ALA A 349 -29.00 23.43 -4.42
C ALA A 349 -29.09 22.31 -5.46
N ILE A 350 -30.28 22.09 -6.04
CA ILE A 350 -30.52 21.11 -7.10
C ILE A 350 -29.63 21.40 -8.31
N LYS A 351 -29.52 22.68 -8.74
CA LYS A 351 -28.60 23.05 -9.83
C LYS A 351 -27.16 22.66 -9.52
N CYS A 352 -26.68 22.97 -8.31
CA CYS A 352 -25.32 22.63 -7.90
C CYS A 352 -25.10 21.10 -7.85
N PHE A 353 -26.06 20.34 -7.32
CA PHE A 353 -25.99 18.88 -7.31
C PHE A 353 -26.01 18.29 -8.72
N THR A 354 -26.86 18.82 -9.61
CA THR A 354 -26.91 18.41 -11.01
C THR A 354 -25.58 18.67 -11.72
N THR A 355 -25.00 19.87 -11.59
CA THR A 355 -23.67 20.15 -12.16
C THR A 355 -22.59 19.24 -11.58
N SER A 356 -22.65 18.92 -10.28
CA SER A 356 -21.74 17.93 -9.67
C SER A 356 -21.87 16.55 -10.32
N LEU A 357 -23.10 16.09 -10.54
CA LEU A 357 -23.40 14.78 -11.13
C LEU A 357 -23.09 14.71 -12.63
N GLU A 358 -23.24 15.82 -13.36
CA GLU A 358 -22.82 15.93 -14.77
C GLU A 358 -21.30 15.77 -14.92
N ILE A 359 -20.52 16.25 -13.94
CA ILE A 359 -19.06 16.10 -13.94
C ILE A 359 -18.64 14.69 -13.48
N ASN A 360 -19.32 14.13 -12.47
CA ASN A 360 -19.08 12.78 -11.97
C ASN A 360 -20.39 12.14 -11.48
N GLU A 361 -20.91 11.17 -12.22
CA GLU A 361 -22.19 10.54 -11.91
C GLU A 361 -22.15 9.52 -10.75
N PHE A 362 -20.97 9.01 -10.39
CA PHE A 362 -20.78 7.95 -9.40
C PHE A 362 -20.70 8.51 -7.96
N GLN A 363 -21.71 9.26 -7.56
CA GLN A 363 -21.77 9.92 -6.26
C GLN A 363 -23.09 9.64 -5.53
N ALA A 364 -23.15 8.51 -4.80
CA ALA A 364 -24.35 8.10 -4.07
C ALA A 364 -24.94 9.20 -3.16
N HIS A 365 -24.08 9.88 -2.40
CA HIS A 365 -24.48 10.96 -1.49
C HIS A 365 -25.05 12.17 -2.24
N THR A 366 -24.51 12.51 -3.42
CA THR A 366 -24.99 13.65 -4.20
C THR A 366 -26.38 13.38 -4.77
N HIS A 367 -26.63 12.17 -5.28
CA HIS A 367 -27.98 11.73 -5.66
C HIS A 367 -28.94 11.84 -4.48
N PHE A 368 -28.59 11.29 -3.32
CA PHE A 368 -29.45 11.37 -2.13
C PHE A 368 -29.76 12.80 -1.68
N ARG A 369 -28.76 13.69 -1.65
CA ARG A 369 -28.98 15.11 -1.31
C ARG A 369 -29.86 15.83 -2.32
N ARG A 370 -29.72 15.51 -3.61
CA ARG A 370 -30.58 16.05 -4.65
C ARG A 370 -32.00 15.50 -4.53
N ALA A 371 -32.15 14.22 -4.16
CA ALA A 371 -33.44 13.60 -3.86
C ALA A 371 -34.18 14.31 -2.72
N LEU A 372 -33.47 14.63 -1.62
CA LEU A 372 -34.01 15.41 -0.52
C LEU A 372 -34.45 16.80 -0.97
N ALA A 373 -33.62 17.50 -1.75
CA ALA A 373 -33.97 18.82 -2.27
C ALA A 373 -35.19 18.78 -3.20
N TYR A 374 -35.30 17.76 -4.07
CA TYR A 374 -36.49 17.53 -4.91
C TYR A 374 -37.74 17.25 -4.07
N TYR A 375 -37.62 16.48 -2.99
CA TYR A 375 -38.72 16.21 -2.07
C TYR A 375 -39.27 17.50 -1.44
N GLU A 376 -38.39 18.40 -0.99
CA GLU A 376 -38.78 19.68 -0.37
C GLU A 376 -39.51 20.64 -1.34
N ILE A 377 -39.23 20.56 -2.65
CA ILE A 377 -39.95 21.32 -3.69
C ILE A 377 -41.13 20.55 -4.30
N ASN A 378 -41.48 19.38 -3.74
CA ASN A 378 -42.58 18.50 -4.18
C ASN A 378 -42.38 17.82 -5.55
N GLU A 379 -41.16 17.73 -6.04
CA GLU A 379 -40.77 16.99 -7.25
C GLU A 379 -40.52 15.51 -6.91
N TYR A 380 -41.58 14.80 -6.48
CA TYR A 380 -41.45 13.47 -5.89
C TYR A 380 -40.96 12.38 -6.86
N GLU A 381 -41.26 12.48 -8.15
CA GLU A 381 -40.75 11.53 -9.16
C GLU A 381 -39.24 11.65 -9.32
N ASN A 382 -38.73 12.88 -9.45
CA ASN A 382 -37.30 13.16 -9.53
C ASN A 382 -36.59 12.72 -8.23
N SER A 383 -37.22 12.96 -7.07
CA SER A 383 -36.73 12.49 -5.79
C SER A 383 -36.59 10.96 -5.72
N MET A 384 -37.60 10.22 -6.18
CA MET A 384 -37.56 8.75 -6.21
C MET A 384 -36.45 8.22 -7.13
N ASN A 385 -36.30 8.80 -8.32
CA ASN A 385 -35.26 8.40 -9.27
C ASN A 385 -33.85 8.58 -8.69
N ASP A 386 -33.59 9.71 -8.03
CA ASP A 386 -32.30 9.97 -7.39
C ASP A 386 -32.07 9.07 -6.17
N LEU A 387 -33.12 8.78 -5.39
CA LEU A 387 -33.02 7.84 -4.27
C LEU A 387 -32.64 6.43 -4.74
N ASP A 388 -33.27 5.95 -5.81
CA ASP A 388 -32.94 4.66 -6.43
C ASP A 388 -31.51 4.65 -6.98
N ALA A 389 -31.05 5.75 -7.57
CA ALA A 389 -29.67 5.90 -8.03
C ALA A 389 -28.67 5.84 -6.86
N ALA A 390 -28.97 6.52 -5.74
CA ALA A 390 -28.15 6.50 -4.54
C ALA A 390 -28.00 5.07 -3.98
N ILE A 391 -29.10 4.32 -3.89
CA ILE A 391 -29.11 2.93 -3.43
C ILE A 391 -28.30 2.03 -4.37
N LYS A 392 -28.47 2.16 -5.69
CA LYS A 392 -27.70 1.41 -6.70
C LYS A 392 -26.20 1.67 -6.60
N LEU A 393 -25.80 2.88 -6.21
CA LEU A 393 -24.40 3.28 -6.02
C LEU A 393 -23.86 2.92 -4.62
N GLY A 394 -24.61 2.17 -3.81
CA GLY A 394 -24.15 1.59 -2.56
C GLY A 394 -24.46 2.41 -1.30
N MET A 395 -25.38 3.38 -1.37
CA MET A 395 -25.89 4.02 -0.16
C MET A 395 -26.62 3.00 0.72
N LYS A 396 -26.40 3.06 2.05
CA LYS A 396 -26.96 2.07 2.96
C LYS A 396 -28.48 2.23 3.04
N PRO A 397 -29.26 1.13 3.00
CA PRO A 397 -30.71 1.20 3.12
C PRO A 397 -31.20 1.96 4.37
N GLU A 398 -30.46 1.88 5.48
CA GLU A 398 -30.76 2.57 6.73
C GLU A 398 -30.76 4.10 6.58
N GLU A 399 -29.83 4.65 5.78
CA GLU A 399 -29.71 6.09 5.53
C GLU A 399 -30.83 6.58 4.59
N CYS A 400 -31.26 5.74 3.64
CA CYS A 400 -32.31 6.06 2.68
C CYS A 400 -33.74 5.84 3.19
N LYS A 401 -33.91 5.02 4.24
CA LYS A 401 -35.22 4.53 4.70
C LYS A 401 -36.19 5.65 5.02
N PHE A 402 -35.72 6.72 5.67
CA PHE A 402 -36.57 7.84 6.06
C PHE A 402 -37.19 8.56 4.86
N LEU A 403 -36.38 8.89 3.84
CA LEU A 403 -36.86 9.50 2.62
C LEU A 403 -37.75 8.54 1.82
N GLN A 404 -37.40 7.25 1.78
CA GLN A 404 -38.20 6.23 1.12
C GLN A 404 -39.62 6.15 1.72
N GLU A 405 -39.75 6.10 3.05
CA GLU A 405 -41.04 6.07 3.74
C GLU A 405 -41.88 7.34 3.47
N LYS A 406 -41.23 8.52 3.44
CA LYS A 406 -41.88 9.79 3.10
C LYS A 406 -42.44 9.78 1.68
N LEU A 407 -41.64 9.35 0.70
CA LEU A 407 -42.04 9.26 -0.70
C LEU A 407 -43.20 8.28 -0.89
N VAL A 408 -43.12 7.08 -0.31
CA VAL A 408 -44.20 6.06 -0.40
C VAL A 408 -45.51 6.58 0.18
N LYS A 409 -45.49 7.30 1.31
CA LYS A 409 -46.70 7.93 1.87
C LYS A 409 -47.32 8.95 0.91
N LYS A 410 -46.51 9.77 0.24
CA LYS A 410 -47.00 10.77 -0.73
C LYS A 410 -47.59 10.12 -1.98
N PHE A 411 -46.95 9.08 -2.52
CA PHE A 411 -47.51 8.35 -3.68
C PHE A 411 -48.76 7.53 -3.32
N GLY A 412 -48.81 6.94 -2.12
CA GLY A 412 -49.98 6.20 -1.63
C GLY A 412 -51.19 7.07 -1.25
N MET A 413 -51.03 8.39 -1.13
CA MET A 413 -52.14 9.35 -0.95
C MET A 413 -52.69 9.90 -2.27
N ASN A 414 -52.00 9.64 -3.40
CA ASN A 414 -52.35 10.12 -4.74
C ASN A 414 -52.95 9.02 -5.65
N MET A 415 -53.17 7.81 -5.14
CA MET A 415 -53.99 6.74 -5.74
C MET A 415 -55.29 6.59 -4.96
#